data_AF-A0ABD3LB27-F1
#
_entry.id   AF-A0ABD3LB27-F1
#
_cell.length_a   1.000
_cell.length_b   1.000
_cell.length_c   1.000
_cell.angle_alpha   90.00
_cell.angle_beta   90.00
_cell.angle_gamma   90.00
#
_symmetry.space_group_name_H-M   'P 1'
#
loop_
_entity.id
_entity.type
_entity.pdbx_description
1 polymer ?
#
loop_
_entity_poly.entity_id
_entity_poly.type
_entity_poly.pdbx_seq_one_letter_code
_entity_poly.pdbx_strand_id
1 'polypeptide(L)'
;MSSSISRALAGKLRRGAAAASAATAGVPALRRPRPLLRSPAPSLSPWPSRFSTSFPAAAAAAAAADGSSSGARGKENGSRWSRWLLFVPGAIAFGLGTWQVFRRQDKINMLEYRQGRLDMEPMELKDVSPSNKDLQSLEFRRVFGKGVFDDKRSIFVGPRSRSISGVTENGYYLITPLMPISDDPESVKFPVLVNRGWVPRSWRDKFLETLDDAGKPKDASETSVQKSEEKSWWKPWSKKPKNVEEHVATVASVEVLGVIRGSEKPSIFVPANDPASSQWFYVDTAAIAHASGLPADTLYTEDINENVNPSNPYPVPKEVNTLIRSSVMPQDHLNYTLTWYSLSAAVTFMAFKRLRQKKSRR
;
A
#
# COMPACT_ATOMS: atom_id res chain seq x y z
N MET A 1 62.31 5.06 18.50
CA MET A 1 63.28 5.81 19.33
C MET A 1 62.45 6.66 20.30
N SER A 2 61.97 6.06 21.40
CA SER A 2 62.54 6.02 22.77
C SER A 2 62.43 7.34 23.56
N SER A 3 62.08 7.22 24.85
CA SER A 3 61.77 8.24 25.90
C SER A 3 60.26 8.51 26.09
N SER A 4 59.51 8.12 27.13
CA SER A 4 59.71 7.84 28.58
C SER A 4 59.92 9.04 29.51
N ILE A 5 58.83 9.59 30.10
CA ILE A 5 58.78 10.29 31.42
C ILE A 5 57.33 10.13 31.98
N SER A 6 57.04 9.21 32.90
CA SER A 6 57.01 9.33 34.37
C SER A 6 55.97 10.29 35.03
N ARG A 7 54.92 9.65 35.60
CA ARG A 7 54.52 9.67 37.04
C ARG A 7 53.93 10.97 37.68
N ALA A 8 52.68 10.91 38.16
CA ALA A 8 52.29 10.89 39.61
C ALA A 8 50.91 11.53 39.95
N LEU A 9 50.38 11.09 41.12
CA LEU A 9 49.21 11.55 41.93
C LEU A 9 47.83 11.05 41.45
N ALA A 10 47.14 10.04 42.01
CA ALA A 10 47.03 9.41 43.34
C ALA A 10 46.09 10.11 44.36
N GLY A 11 44.97 9.43 44.66
CA GLY A 11 44.17 9.50 45.91
C GLY A 11 42.93 10.39 45.85
N LYS A 12 41.78 10.08 46.48
CA LYS A 12 41.33 8.96 47.35
C LYS A 12 39.85 9.27 47.67
N LEU A 13 38.90 8.32 47.58
CA LEU A 13 38.05 7.75 48.67
C LEU A 13 36.64 7.57 48.06
N ARG A 14 35.97 6.43 47.94
CA ARG A 14 35.69 5.24 48.77
C ARG A 14 34.85 5.53 50.02
N ARG A 15 33.55 5.21 49.95
CA ARG A 15 32.60 4.70 50.99
C ARG A 15 31.18 4.71 50.37
N GLY A 16 30.31 3.72 50.52
CA GLY A 16 30.35 2.51 51.32
C GLY A 16 29.30 1.50 50.82
N ALA A 17 29.56 0.24 51.15
CA ALA A 17 28.60 -0.86 51.08
C ALA A 17 27.78 -0.88 52.37
N ALA A 18 26.48 -1.16 52.25
CA ALA A 18 25.67 -1.68 53.34
C ALA A 18 24.60 -2.62 52.77
N ALA A 19 24.56 -3.81 53.32
CA ALA A 19 23.61 -4.88 53.06
C ALA A 19 22.31 -4.67 53.87
N ALA A 20 21.17 -5.10 53.30
CA ALA A 20 19.95 -5.48 54.01
C ALA A 20 19.15 -6.36 53.02
N SER A 21 19.19 -7.68 53.15
CA SER A 21 18.34 -8.55 53.99
C SER A 21 16.90 -8.66 53.49
N ALA A 22 16.53 -9.91 53.25
CA ALA A 22 15.24 -10.39 52.78
C ALA A 22 14.07 -10.01 53.69
N ALA A 23 12.94 -9.70 53.07
CA ALA A 23 11.63 -9.76 53.71
C ALA A 23 10.59 -10.20 52.67
N THR A 24 10.21 -11.46 52.78
CA THR A 24 9.05 -12.10 52.15
C THR A 24 7.78 -11.53 52.79
N ALA A 25 6.91 -10.86 52.02
CA ALA A 25 5.55 -10.58 52.47
C ALA A 25 4.60 -10.27 51.29
N GLY A 26 3.57 -11.11 51.16
CA GLY A 26 2.21 -10.66 50.87
C GLY A 26 1.85 -10.36 49.42
N VAL A 27 1.31 -11.38 48.74
CA VAL A 27 0.38 -11.22 47.61
C VAL A 27 -0.85 -10.42 48.07
N PRO A 28 -1.22 -9.29 47.42
CA PRO A 28 -2.57 -8.77 47.52
C PRO A 28 -3.39 -9.26 46.31
N ALA A 29 -4.51 -9.87 46.65
CA ALA A 29 -5.49 -10.45 45.74
C ALA A 29 -5.97 -9.48 44.65
N LEU A 30 -6.19 -10.06 43.48
CA LEU A 30 -6.96 -9.57 42.33
C LEU A 30 -8.17 -8.71 42.75
N ARG A 31 -8.11 -7.41 42.46
CA ARG A 31 -9.32 -6.60 42.25
C ARG A 31 -9.62 -6.55 40.77
N ARG A 32 -10.63 -7.33 40.37
CA ARG A 32 -11.27 -7.24 39.04
C ARG A 32 -11.69 -5.78 38.78
N PRO A 33 -11.35 -5.18 37.62
CA PRO A 33 -11.94 -3.91 37.25
C PRO A 33 -13.45 -4.11 37.04
N ARG A 34 -14.25 -3.28 37.72
CA ARG A 34 -15.70 -3.17 37.48
C ARG A 34 -15.93 -2.78 36.00
N PRO A 35 -16.93 -3.37 35.32
CA PRO A 35 -17.30 -2.91 33.99
C PRO A 35 -17.87 -1.50 34.12
N LEU A 36 -17.22 -0.53 33.48
CA LEU A 36 -17.78 0.80 33.31
C LEU A 36 -19.03 0.66 32.45
N LEU A 37 -20.18 1.02 33.02
CA LEU A 37 -21.43 1.20 32.29
C LEU A 37 -21.17 2.21 31.16
N ARG A 38 -21.17 1.72 29.93
CA ARG A 38 -21.10 2.52 28.71
C ARG A 38 -22.38 3.35 28.62
N SER A 39 -22.28 4.65 28.88
CA SER A 39 -23.34 5.60 28.52
C SER A 39 -23.62 5.51 27.02
N PRO A 40 -24.89 5.53 26.59
CA PRO A 40 -25.23 5.53 25.18
C PRO A 40 -24.77 6.84 24.53
N ALA A 41 -24.02 6.74 23.44
CA ALA A 41 -23.67 7.88 22.61
C ALA A 41 -24.95 8.53 22.04
N PRO A 42 -25.01 9.88 21.92
CA PRO A 42 -26.13 10.53 21.27
C PRO A 42 -26.21 10.09 19.81
N SER A 43 -27.40 9.67 19.40
CA SER A 43 -27.74 9.28 18.03
C SER A 43 -27.49 10.44 17.07
N LEU A 44 -26.44 10.32 16.24
CA LEU A 44 -26.27 11.18 15.09
C LEU A 44 -27.24 10.73 14.00
N SER A 45 -28.35 11.44 13.89
CA SER A 45 -29.30 11.33 12.78
C SER A 45 -28.59 11.55 11.43
N PRO A 46 -28.87 10.72 10.41
CA PRO A 46 -28.22 10.83 9.11
C PRO A 46 -28.67 12.10 8.40
N TRP A 47 -27.71 12.89 7.93
CA TRP A 47 -27.97 13.97 6.98
C TRP A 47 -28.54 13.38 5.69
N PRO A 48 -29.68 13.87 5.16
CA PRO A 48 -30.15 13.42 3.86
C PRO A 48 -29.29 14.07 2.77
N SER A 49 -28.41 13.27 2.18
CA SER A 49 -27.80 13.51 0.89
C SER A 49 -28.86 13.37 -0.21
N ARG A 50 -29.43 14.51 -0.63
CA ARG A 50 -30.17 14.61 -1.90
C ARG A 50 -29.66 15.81 -2.69
N PHE A 51 -28.57 15.62 -3.44
CA PHE A 51 -28.32 16.41 -4.64
C PHE A 51 -28.85 15.61 -5.83
N SER A 52 -30.15 15.72 -6.08
CA SER A 52 -30.76 15.35 -7.35
C SER A 52 -30.81 16.61 -8.21
N THR A 53 -29.91 16.74 -9.18
CA THR A 53 -30.02 17.74 -10.24
C THR A 53 -30.95 17.23 -11.32
N SER A 54 -32.25 17.35 -11.09
CA SER A 54 -33.27 17.26 -12.15
C SER A 54 -33.67 18.69 -12.53
N PHE A 55 -33.36 19.09 -13.77
CA PHE A 55 -33.87 20.32 -14.36
C PHE A 55 -35.37 20.20 -14.64
N PRO A 56 -36.24 21.13 -14.20
CA PRO A 56 -37.53 21.31 -14.83
C PRO A 56 -37.45 22.46 -15.84
N ALA A 57 -37.86 22.17 -17.07
CA ALA A 57 -38.22 23.16 -18.07
C ALA A 57 -39.43 23.95 -17.59
N ALA A 58 -39.30 25.28 -17.49
CA ALA A 58 -40.41 26.15 -17.11
C ALA A 58 -41.24 26.51 -18.36
N ALA A 59 -42.47 26.00 -18.40
CA ALA A 59 -43.54 26.49 -19.24
C ALA A 59 -44.07 27.83 -18.68
N ALA A 60 -44.40 28.75 -19.59
CA ALA A 60 -44.87 30.09 -19.30
C ALA A 60 -46.33 30.09 -18.80
N ALA A 61 -46.59 30.86 -17.74
CA ALA A 61 -47.93 31.34 -17.40
C ALA A 61 -47.85 32.85 -17.17
N ALA A 62 -48.61 33.59 -17.99
CA ALA A 62 -48.79 35.03 -17.88
C ALA A 62 -49.81 35.35 -16.79
N ALA A 63 -49.49 36.30 -15.92
CA ALA A 63 -50.47 36.98 -15.10
C ALA A 63 -50.10 38.46 -15.05
N ALA A 64 -50.97 39.29 -15.62
CA ALA A 64 -50.92 40.73 -15.59
C ALA A 64 -51.28 41.25 -14.18
N ALA A 65 -50.56 42.26 -13.71
CA ALA A 65 -51.03 43.17 -12.68
C ALA A 65 -50.33 44.53 -12.86
N ASP A 66 -51.13 45.52 -13.25
CA ASP A 66 -50.83 46.94 -13.19
C ASP A 66 -50.63 47.39 -11.73
N GLY A 67 -49.74 48.36 -11.52
CA GLY A 67 -49.55 48.93 -10.20
C GLY A 67 -48.39 49.91 -10.08
N SER A 68 -48.65 51.16 -10.45
CA SER A 68 -48.23 52.40 -9.77
C SER A 68 -46.73 52.61 -9.44
N SER A 69 -46.16 53.62 -10.11
CA SER A 69 -44.89 54.26 -9.79
C SER A 69 -44.93 55.07 -8.48
N SER A 70 -44.02 54.77 -7.55
CA SER A 70 -43.45 55.77 -6.64
C SER A 70 -42.11 55.30 -6.05
N GLY A 71 -41.14 56.21 -5.95
CA GLY A 71 -39.98 56.05 -5.05
C GLY A 71 -38.66 55.56 -5.67
N ALA A 72 -38.06 56.36 -6.56
CA ALA A 72 -36.65 56.23 -6.91
C ALA A 72 -35.77 57.10 -5.98
N ARG A 73 -35.05 56.47 -5.04
CA ARG A 73 -33.72 56.93 -4.55
C ARG A 73 -33.13 55.89 -3.61
N GLY A 74 -32.20 55.07 -4.13
CA GLY A 74 -31.47 54.05 -3.36
C GLY A 74 -30.88 52.89 -4.18
N LYS A 75 -31.33 52.69 -5.43
CA LYS A 75 -30.98 51.48 -6.25
C LYS A 75 -29.71 51.58 -7.12
N GLU A 76 -29.03 52.73 -7.19
CA GLU A 76 -27.89 52.88 -8.12
C GLU A 76 -26.65 52.09 -7.69
N ASN A 77 -26.36 52.02 -6.38
CA ASN A 77 -25.22 51.24 -5.88
C ASN A 77 -25.45 49.73 -6.02
N GLY A 78 -26.67 49.22 -5.75
CA GLY A 78 -27.00 47.80 -5.90
C GLY A 78 -26.87 47.28 -7.34
N SER A 79 -27.18 48.11 -8.35
CA SER A 79 -27.03 47.79 -9.77
C SER A 79 -25.56 47.70 -10.22
N ARG A 80 -24.66 48.46 -9.59
CA ARG A 80 -23.22 48.42 -9.88
C ARG A 80 -22.59 47.17 -9.28
N TRP A 81 -22.90 46.82 -8.03
CA TRP A 81 -22.46 45.58 -7.39
C TRP A 81 -22.99 44.32 -8.10
N SER A 82 -24.24 44.34 -8.56
CA SER A 82 -24.82 43.25 -9.36
C SER A 82 -24.07 42.98 -10.67
N ARG A 83 -23.42 43.98 -11.28
CA ARG A 83 -22.61 43.78 -12.50
C ARG A 83 -21.30 43.04 -12.23
N TRP A 84 -20.69 43.27 -11.07
CA TRP A 84 -19.47 42.55 -10.67
C TRP A 84 -19.74 41.07 -10.38
N LEU A 85 -20.94 40.73 -9.91
CA LEU A 85 -21.35 39.33 -9.70
C LEU A 85 -21.27 38.47 -10.98
N LEU A 86 -21.39 39.08 -12.17
CA LEU A 86 -21.26 38.36 -13.45
C LEU A 86 -19.84 37.81 -13.67
N PHE A 87 -18.82 38.38 -13.03
CA PHE A 87 -17.43 37.93 -13.15
C PHE A 87 -17.04 36.89 -12.09
N VAL A 88 -17.86 36.70 -11.04
CA VAL A 88 -17.54 35.80 -9.92
C VAL A 88 -17.27 34.36 -10.39
N PRO A 89 -18.09 33.73 -11.26
CA PRO A 89 -17.80 32.37 -11.70
C PRO A 89 -16.50 32.30 -12.54
N GLY A 90 -16.18 33.35 -13.30
CA GLY A 90 -14.92 33.46 -14.04
C GLY A 90 -13.70 33.57 -13.12
N ALA A 91 -13.81 34.35 -12.04
CA ALA A 91 -12.76 34.47 -11.02
C ALA A 91 -12.56 33.16 -10.24
N ILE A 92 -13.63 32.44 -9.91
CA ILE A 92 -13.55 31.10 -9.27
C ILE A 92 -12.83 30.12 -10.20
N ALA A 93 -13.23 30.05 -11.48
CA ALA A 93 -12.58 29.18 -12.45
C ALA A 93 -11.09 29.53 -12.64
N PHE A 94 -10.74 30.81 -12.61
CA PHE A 94 -9.34 31.25 -12.64
C PHE A 94 -8.58 30.75 -11.40
N GLY A 95 -9.14 30.94 -10.20
CA GLY A 95 -8.55 30.46 -8.95
C GLY A 95 -8.34 28.94 -8.94
N LEU A 96 -9.31 28.18 -9.46
CA LEU A 96 -9.16 26.73 -9.64
C LEU A 96 -8.04 26.38 -10.63
N GLY A 97 -7.94 27.09 -11.75
CA GLY A 97 -6.84 26.90 -12.71
C GLY A 97 -5.47 27.18 -12.08
N THR A 98 -5.35 28.26 -11.30
CA THR A 98 -4.11 28.59 -10.58
C THR A 98 -3.77 27.54 -9.52
N TRP A 99 -4.77 27.05 -8.76
CA TRP A 99 -4.56 25.95 -7.82
C TRP A 99 -4.08 24.67 -8.52
N GLN A 100 -4.60 24.35 -9.70
CA GLN A 100 -4.15 23.20 -10.50
C GLN A 100 -2.69 23.33 -10.95
N VAL A 101 -2.20 24.54 -11.25
CA VAL A 101 -0.78 24.77 -11.56
C VAL A 101 0.11 24.46 -10.36
N PHE A 102 -0.23 24.96 -9.18
CA PHE A 102 0.54 24.66 -7.96
C PHE A 102 0.50 23.17 -7.63
N ARG A 103 -0.67 22.54 -7.73
CA ARG A 103 -0.80 21.10 -7.52
C ARG A 103 -0.02 20.26 -8.52
N ARG A 104 0.07 20.70 -9.77
CA ARG A 104 0.94 20.08 -10.77
C ARG A 104 2.40 20.13 -10.33
N GLN A 105 2.87 21.28 -9.81
CA GLN A 105 4.25 21.40 -9.36
C GLN A 105 4.55 20.49 -8.17
N ASP A 106 3.64 20.42 -7.18
CA ASP A 106 3.77 19.47 -6.06
C ASP A 106 3.90 18.03 -6.56
N LYS A 107 3.10 17.67 -7.56
CA LYS A 107 3.13 16.33 -8.16
C LYS A 107 4.43 16.05 -8.91
N ILE A 108 4.96 17.03 -9.64
CA ILE A 108 6.25 16.91 -10.32
C ILE A 108 7.35 16.69 -9.29
N ASN A 109 7.45 17.56 -8.28
CA ASN A 109 8.47 17.47 -7.23
C ASN A 109 8.41 16.11 -6.50
N MET A 110 7.21 15.61 -6.21
CA MET A 110 7.01 14.30 -5.58
C MET A 110 7.49 13.15 -6.49
N LEU A 111 7.22 13.22 -7.80
CA LEU A 111 7.66 12.20 -8.75
C LEU A 111 9.18 12.24 -8.95
N GLU A 112 9.76 13.43 -9.10
CA GLU A 112 11.21 13.62 -9.21
C GLU A 112 11.94 13.10 -7.97
N TYR A 113 11.43 13.39 -6.76
CA TYR A 113 11.98 12.86 -5.51
C TYR A 113 12.00 11.33 -5.49
N ARG A 114 10.92 10.69 -5.93
CA ARG A 114 10.81 9.22 -5.97
C ARG A 114 11.68 8.62 -7.06
N GLN A 115 11.68 9.22 -8.25
CA GLN A 115 12.47 8.78 -9.39
C GLN A 115 13.97 8.85 -9.06
N GLY A 116 14.42 9.98 -8.50
CA GLY A 116 15.82 10.13 -8.09
C GLY A 116 16.28 9.07 -7.08
N ARG A 117 15.38 8.50 -6.27
CA ARG A 117 15.69 7.39 -5.35
C ARG A 117 15.70 6.02 -6.02
N LEU A 118 14.88 5.84 -7.04
CA LEU A 118 14.89 4.63 -7.87
C LEU A 118 16.12 4.59 -8.78
N ASP A 119 16.64 5.74 -9.18
CA ASP A 119 17.82 5.86 -10.03
C ASP A 119 19.14 5.70 -9.26
N MET A 120 19.11 5.77 -7.92
CA MET A 120 20.27 5.47 -7.08
C MET A 120 20.69 4.02 -7.21
N GLU A 121 21.99 3.75 -6.99
CA GLU A 121 22.50 2.39 -6.93
C GLU A 121 21.75 1.56 -5.86
N PRO A 122 21.41 0.30 -6.18
CA PRO A 122 20.75 -0.60 -5.24
C PRO A 122 21.55 -0.75 -3.95
N MET A 123 20.87 -0.61 -2.82
CA MET A 123 21.46 -0.83 -1.50
C MET A 123 21.41 -2.32 -1.11
N GLU A 124 22.45 -2.82 -0.47
CA GLU A 124 22.51 -4.22 -0.05
C GLU A 124 21.65 -4.46 1.20
N LEU A 125 20.68 -5.38 1.13
CA LEU A 125 19.76 -5.71 2.23
C LEU A 125 20.49 -6.22 3.48
N LYS A 126 21.67 -6.82 3.32
CA LYS A 126 22.49 -7.28 4.44
C LYS A 126 22.95 -6.12 5.35
N ASP A 127 23.00 -4.89 4.84
CA ASP A 127 23.45 -3.72 5.60
C ASP A 127 22.31 -2.87 6.15
N VAL A 128 21.06 -3.18 5.76
CA VAL A 128 19.88 -2.47 6.25
C VAL A 128 19.43 -3.04 7.59
N SER A 129 19.48 -2.22 8.63
CA SER A 129 18.90 -2.57 9.94
C SER A 129 17.44 -2.14 10.02
N PRO A 130 16.52 -2.99 10.53
CA PRO A 130 15.08 -2.73 10.57
C PRO A 130 14.62 -1.65 11.58
N SER A 131 15.51 -0.77 12.08
CA SER A 131 15.13 0.21 13.10
C SER A 131 13.99 1.12 12.60
N ASN A 132 12.85 1.09 13.31
CA ASN A 132 11.53 1.56 12.86
C ASN A 132 11.47 3.04 12.43
N LYS A 133 12.40 3.89 12.88
CA LYS A 133 12.44 5.31 12.49
C LYS A 133 12.97 5.55 11.07
N ASP A 134 13.70 4.59 10.48
CA ASP A 134 14.34 4.75 9.18
C ASP A 134 13.57 4.12 8.01
N LEU A 135 12.62 3.22 8.26
CA LEU A 135 11.95 2.49 7.16
C LEU A 135 11.18 3.40 6.21
N GLN A 136 10.47 4.41 6.72
CA GLN A 136 9.82 5.42 5.88
C GLN A 136 10.83 6.32 5.15
N SER A 137 11.99 6.54 5.78
CA SER A 137 13.07 7.32 5.17
C SER A 137 13.71 6.57 4.00
N LEU A 138 13.55 5.25 3.90
CA LEU A 138 14.09 4.41 2.83
C LEU A 138 13.07 4.10 1.71
N GLU A 139 11.84 4.60 1.80
CA GLU A 139 10.82 4.36 0.77
C GLU A 139 11.31 4.79 -0.63
N PHE A 140 11.02 3.98 -1.64
CA PHE A 140 11.45 4.13 -3.04
C PHE A 140 12.96 3.90 -3.30
N ARG A 141 13.73 3.42 -2.32
CA ARG A 141 15.10 2.95 -2.59
C ARG A 141 15.09 1.56 -3.18
N ARG A 142 15.91 1.37 -4.22
CA ARG A 142 16.22 0.04 -4.73
C ARG A 142 17.12 -0.69 -3.75
N VAL A 143 16.86 -1.98 -3.61
CA VAL A 143 17.60 -2.87 -2.74
C VAL A 143 17.88 -4.19 -3.43
N PHE A 144 19.00 -4.80 -3.05
CA PHE A 144 19.42 -6.11 -3.53
C PHE A 144 19.70 -7.03 -2.34
N GLY A 145 19.31 -8.29 -2.42
CA GLY A 145 19.71 -9.26 -1.41
C GLY A 145 19.43 -10.69 -1.81
N LYS A 146 20.12 -11.61 -1.14
CA LYS A 146 20.04 -13.05 -1.38
C LYS A 146 19.44 -13.76 -0.19
N GLY A 147 18.62 -14.77 -0.44
CA GLY A 147 18.03 -15.57 0.63
C GLY A 147 17.25 -16.76 0.12
N VAL A 148 16.43 -17.33 0.99
CA VAL A 148 15.56 -18.47 0.67
C VAL A 148 14.12 -18.08 0.98
N PHE A 149 13.20 -18.31 0.03
CA PHE A 149 11.78 -18.04 0.26
C PHE A 149 11.16 -19.11 1.19
N ASP A 150 10.46 -18.68 2.22
CA ASP A 150 9.58 -19.55 3.01
C ASP A 150 8.17 -19.54 2.40
N ASP A 151 7.99 -20.38 1.37
CA ASP A 151 6.72 -20.44 0.62
C ASP A 151 5.52 -20.81 1.51
N LYS A 152 5.73 -21.56 2.61
CA LYS A 152 4.67 -21.98 3.55
C LYS A 152 4.04 -20.80 4.29
N ARG A 153 4.78 -19.70 4.43
CA ARG A 153 4.33 -18.47 5.10
C ARG A 153 3.94 -17.37 4.10
N SER A 154 3.70 -17.75 2.85
CA SER A 154 3.26 -16.81 1.82
C SER A 154 1.85 -16.30 2.08
N ILE A 155 1.63 -15.03 1.80
CA ILE A 155 0.35 -14.35 1.93
C ILE A 155 -0.12 -13.87 0.55
N PHE A 156 -1.39 -14.13 0.24
CA PHE A 156 -2.03 -13.71 -1.00
C PHE A 156 -2.92 -12.49 -0.76
N VAL A 157 -2.54 -11.33 -1.30
CA VAL A 157 -3.30 -10.08 -1.15
C VAL A 157 -4.13 -9.78 -2.40
N GLY A 158 -5.44 -9.63 -2.27
CA GLY A 158 -6.33 -9.25 -3.37
C GLY A 158 -7.82 -9.24 -3.02
N PRO A 159 -8.70 -9.12 -4.02
CA PRO A 159 -8.42 -9.28 -5.45
C PRO A 159 -7.57 -8.15 -6.05
N ARG A 160 -6.68 -8.51 -7.00
CA ARG A 160 -5.89 -7.58 -7.81
C ARG A 160 -6.12 -7.84 -9.28
N SER A 161 -6.66 -6.87 -10.01
CA SER A 161 -6.90 -6.99 -11.45
C SER A 161 -5.65 -6.64 -12.24
N ARG A 162 -5.35 -7.42 -13.28
CA ARG A 162 -4.29 -7.15 -14.27
C ARG A 162 -4.86 -7.35 -15.67
N SER A 163 -4.50 -6.45 -16.59
CA SER A 163 -4.81 -6.63 -18.02
C SER A 163 -3.72 -7.49 -18.66
N ILE A 164 -4.10 -8.63 -19.21
CA ILE A 164 -3.21 -9.58 -19.89
C ILE A 164 -3.78 -9.78 -21.30
N SER A 165 -3.03 -9.38 -22.33
CA SER A 165 -3.44 -9.50 -23.74
C SER A 165 -4.83 -8.91 -24.06
N GLY A 166 -5.19 -7.81 -23.40
CA GLY A 166 -6.48 -7.14 -23.57
C GLY A 166 -7.64 -7.71 -22.74
N VAL A 167 -7.41 -8.81 -22.01
CA VAL A 167 -8.38 -9.40 -21.08
C VAL A 167 -8.03 -9.01 -19.65
N THR A 168 -9.01 -8.55 -18.88
CA THR A 168 -8.81 -8.26 -17.46
C THR A 168 -8.99 -9.53 -16.64
N GLU A 169 -7.92 -9.99 -16.01
CA GLU A 169 -7.94 -11.13 -15.09
C GLU A 169 -7.78 -10.65 -13.65
N ASN A 170 -8.50 -11.29 -12.73
CA ASN A 170 -8.37 -11.05 -11.30
C ASN A 170 -7.44 -12.08 -10.69
N GLY A 171 -6.49 -11.65 -9.87
CA GLY A 171 -5.54 -12.50 -9.17
C GLY A 171 -5.16 -11.92 -7.81
N TYR A 172 -3.94 -12.21 -7.37
CA TYR A 172 -3.41 -11.82 -6.07
C TYR A 172 -1.98 -11.33 -6.20
N TYR A 173 -1.55 -10.47 -5.28
CA TYR A 173 -0.12 -10.29 -5.01
C TYR A 173 0.35 -11.38 -4.06
N LEU A 174 1.47 -12.02 -4.40
CA LEU A 174 2.12 -13.04 -3.59
C LEU A 174 3.23 -12.39 -2.77
N ILE A 175 3.04 -12.33 -1.46
CA ILE A 175 4.03 -11.80 -0.52
C ILE A 175 4.64 -12.97 0.24
N THR A 176 5.95 -13.16 0.11
CA THR A 176 6.66 -14.30 0.71
C THR A 176 7.84 -13.79 1.54
N PRO A 177 8.04 -14.29 2.77
CA PRO A 177 9.25 -14.04 3.53
C PRO A 177 10.51 -14.56 2.81
N LEU A 178 11.48 -13.69 2.60
CA LEU A 178 12.85 -14.02 2.23
C LEU A 178 13.66 -14.20 3.51
N MET A 179 14.09 -15.43 3.76
CA MET A 179 14.79 -15.85 4.96
C MET A 179 16.32 -15.81 4.77
N PRO A 180 17.06 -15.51 5.86
CA PRO A 180 18.52 -15.57 5.87
C PRO A 180 19.01 -17.01 5.63
N ILE A 181 20.08 -17.16 4.85
CA ILE A 181 20.80 -18.42 4.67
C ILE A 181 21.92 -18.45 5.72
N SER A 182 21.97 -19.51 6.53
CA SER A 182 23.08 -19.71 7.47
C SER A 182 24.38 -19.87 6.70
N ASP A 183 25.44 -19.21 7.16
CA ASP A 183 26.81 -19.28 6.60
C ASP A 183 27.05 -18.59 5.25
N ASP A 184 26.08 -17.86 4.69
CA ASP A 184 26.28 -17.04 3.48
C ASP A 184 26.38 -15.53 3.83
N PRO A 185 27.57 -14.90 3.73
CA PRO A 185 27.75 -13.48 4.05
C PRO A 185 27.02 -12.54 3.09
N GLU A 186 26.65 -13.02 1.89
CA GLU A 186 25.88 -12.26 0.90
C GLU A 186 24.37 -12.38 1.14
N SER A 187 23.95 -13.23 2.08
CA SER A 187 22.55 -13.36 2.44
C SER A 187 22.04 -12.21 3.31
N VAL A 188 20.74 -11.97 3.25
CA VAL A 188 20.05 -11.05 4.16
C VAL A 188 20.33 -11.44 5.61
N LYS A 189 20.56 -10.46 6.50
CA LYS A 189 20.79 -10.73 7.93
C LYS A 189 19.50 -10.98 8.70
N PHE A 190 18.43 -10.33 8.27
CA PHE A 190 17.09 -10.41 8.86
C PHE A 190 16.08 -10.84 7.79
N PRO A 191 14.97 -11.49 8.17
CA PRO A 191 13.88 -11.77 7.25
C PRO A 191 13.36 -10.48 6.58
N VAL A 192 13.01 -10.58 5.31
CA VAL A 192 12.43 -9.47 4.52
C VAL A 192 11.14 -9.95 3.87
N LEU A 193 10.07 -9.17 3.93
CA LEU A 193 8.85 -9.46 3.17
C LEU A 193 9.03 -8.99 1.73
N VAL A 194 8.89 -9.91 0.78
CA VAL A 194 9.02 -9.60 -0.65
C VAL A 194 7.67 -9.85 -1.32
N ASN A 195 7.09 -8.80 -1.91
CA ASN A 195 6.01 -8.97 -2.87
C ASN A 195 6.59 -9.38 -4.21
N ARG A 196 6.48 -10.68 -4.51
CA ARG A 196 7.02 -11.31 -5.72
C ARG A 196 6.25 -10.92 -6.98
N GLY A 197 5.07 -10.33 -6.83
CA GLY A 197 4.24 -9.86 -7.94
C GLY A 197 2.90 -10.58 -8.03
N TRP A 198 2.28 -10.42 -9.20
CA TRP A 198 0.92 -10.88 -9.48
C TRP A 198 0.89 -12.36 -9.87
N VAL A 199 -0.08 -13.09 -9.31
CA VAL A 199 -0.37 -14.49 -9.63
C VAL A 199 -1.87 -14.68 -9.91
N PRO A 200 -2.26 -15.61 -10.81
CA PRO A 200 -3.67 -15.92 -11.07
C PRO A 200 -4.32 -16.62 -9.87
N ARG A 201 -5.66 -16.68 -9.84
CA ARG A 201 -6.39 -17.23 -8.68
C ARG A 201 -6.02 -18.67 -8.34
N SER A 202 -5.77 -19.48 -9.36
CA SER A 202 -5.43 -20.90 -9.23
C SER A 202 -4.18 -21.16 -8.38
N TRP A 203 -3.28 -20.19 -8.22
CA TRP A 203 -2.14 -20.32 -7.31
C TRP A 203 -2.54 -20.37 -5.85
N ARG A 204 -3.51 -19.53 -5.45
CA ARG A 204 -4.04 -19.54 -4.09
C ARG A 204 -4.76 -20.85 -3.81
N ASP A 205 -5.57 -21.31 -4.75
CA ASP A 205 -6.37 -22.53 -4.58
C ASP A 205 -5.44 -23.74 -4.40
N LYS A 206 -4.42 -23.89 -5.26
CA LYS A 206 -3.38 -24.92 -5.11
C LYS A 206 -2.61 -24.80 -3.80
N PHE A 207 -2.28 -23.58 -3.37
CA PHE A 207 -1.58 -23.36 -2.12
C PHE A 207 -2.39 -23.87 -0.92
N LEU A 208 -3.70 -23.59 -0.89
CA LEU A 208 -4.60 -24.06 0.17
C LEU A 208 -4.73 -25.59 0.15
N GLU A 209 -4.89 -26.20 -1.03
CA GLU A 209 -4.88 -27.67 -1.18
C GLU A 209 -3.60 -28.30 -0.62
N THR A 210 -2.44 -27.68 -0.89
CA THR A 210 -1.14 -28.17 -0.41
C THR A 210 -1.01 -28.08 1.12
N LEU A 211 -1.60 -27.05 1.74
CA LEU A 211 -1.62 -26.90 3.20
C LEU A 211 -2.53 -27.95 3.86
N ASP A 212 -3.69 -28.22 3.26
CA ASP A 212 -4.63 -29.23 3.77
C ASP A 212 -4.05 -30.65 3.69
N ASP A 213 -3.32 -30.96 2.60
CA ASP A 213 -2.66 -32.26 2.42
C ASP A 213 -1.46 -32.46 3.36
N ALA A 214 -0.75 -31.38 3.73
CA ALA A 214 0.32 -31.43 4.72
C ALA A 214 -0.19 -31.65 6.15
N GLY A 215 -1.45 -31.32 6.43
CA GLY A 215 -2.10 -31.47 7.74
C GLY A 215 -2.74 -32.84 7.98
N LYS A 216 -2.88 -33.70 6.96
CA LYS A 216 -3.38 -35.07 7.13
C LYS A 216 -2.22 -36.00 7.52
N PRO A 217 -2.31 -36.75 8.64
CA PRO A 217 -1.49 -37.93 8.83
C PRO A 217 -1.72 -38.83 7.62
N LYS A 218 -0.65 -39.29 6.97
CA LYS A 218 -0.73 -40.40 6.03
C LYS A 218 -1.03 -41.66 6.83
N ASP A 219 -2.29 -41.82 7.23
CA ASP A 219 -2.78 -43.12 7.66
C ASP A 219 -2.71 -44.03 6.44
N ALA A 220 -1.74 -44.94 6.51
CA ALA A 220 -1.71 -46.10 5.68
C ALA A 220 -2.97 -46.92 5.95
N SER A 221 -3.98 -46.79 5.10
CA SER A 221 -4.95 -47.86 4.88
C SER A 221 -5.60 -47.74 3.51
N GLU A 222 -5.22 -48.73 2.68
CA GLU A 222 -6.10 -49.44 1.77
C GLU A 222 -6.45 -48.78 0.45
N THR A 223 -5.49 -48.89 -0.48
CA THR A 223 -5.79 -49.23 -1.87
C THR A 223 -6.73 -50.43 -1.87
N SER A 224 -8.02 -50.19 -2.18
CA SER A 224 -8.97 -51.23 -2.53
C SER A 224 -8.44 -51.99 -3.74
N VAL A 225 -7.98 -53.21 -3.48
CA VAL A 225 -7.50 -54.19 -4.44
C VAL A 225 -8.65 -54.54 -5.39
N GLN A 226 -8.60 -54.03 -6.63
CA GLN A 226 -9.23 -54.72 -7.74
C GLN A 226 -8.28 -55.81 -8.23
N LYS A 227 -8.70 -57.05 -7.97
CA LYS A 227 -8.08 -58.28 -8.41
C LYS A 227 -8.28 -58.43 -9.92
N SER A 228 -7.22 -58.40 -10.71
CA SER A 228 -7.18 -59.10 -12.00
C SER A 228 -5.88 -59.89 -12.13
N GLU A 229 -6.03 -61.19 -11.99
CA GLU A 229 -5.04 -62.21 -12.31
C GLU A 229 -4.75 -62.17 -13.82
N GLU A 230 -3.49 -62.05 -14.23
CA GLU A 230 -2.77 -63.15 -14.91
C GLU A 230 -1.39 -62.74 -15.44
N LYS A 231 -0.47 -63.71 -15.28
CA LYS A 231 0.69 -64.04 -16.14
C LYS A 231 2.00 -63.26 -15.98
N SER A 232 2.75 -63.74 -14.99
CA SER A 232 4.20 -63.95 -14.98
C SER A 232 4.74 -64.53 -16.29
N TRP A 233 5.76 -63.90 -16.88
CA TRP A 233 6.70 -64.60 -17.76
C TRP A 233 8.11 -63.95 -17.76
N TRP A 234 9.06 -64.68 -17.18
CA TRP A 234 10.53 -64.55 -17.22
C TRP A 234 11.26 -63.63 -16.22
N LYS A 235 12.35 -64.20 -15.69
CA LYS A 235 13.13 -63.87 -14.49
C LYS A 235 14.41 -63.04 -14.83
N PRO A 236 15.56 -63.14 -14.12
CA PRO A 236 15.95 -62.34 -12.94
C PRO A 236 17.38 -61.74 -13.10
N TRP A 237 17.63 -60.47 -12.77
CA TRP A 237 19.00 -60.04 -12.43
C TRP A 237 19.04 -58.70 -11.70
N SER A 238 19.43 -58.80 -10.42
CA SER A 238 20.35 -57.93 -9.69
C SER A 238 20.24 -56.40 -9.83
N LYS A 239 19.96 -55.74 -8.69
CA LYS A 239 20.87 -54.74 -8.10
C LYS A 239 20.51 -54.47 -6.64
N LYS A 240 21.55 -54.40 -5.81
CA LYS A 240 21.56 -54.10 -4.36
C LYS A 240 20.72 -52.86 -4.04
N PRO A 241 20.16 -52.74 -2.82
CA PRO A 241 19.49 -51.52 -2.40
C PRO A 241 20.50 -50.36 -2.48
N LYS A 242 20.19 -49.38 -3.32
CA LYS A 242 20.86 -48.08 -3.27
C LYS A 242 20.61 -47.54 -1.87
N ASN A 243 21.72 -47.20 -1.21
CA ASN A 243 21.74 -46.34 -0.04
C ASN A 243 20.78 -45.17 -0.32
N VAL A 244 19.75 -45.02 0.51
CA VAL A 244 18.90 -43.84 0.49
C VAL A 244 19.76 -42.74 1.09
N GLU A 245 20.60 -42.15 0.24
CA GLU A 245 21.08 -40.80 0.49
C GLU A 245 19.82 -39.96 0.63
N GLU A 246 19.57 -39.50 1.85
CA GLU A 246 18.68 -38.39 2.12
C GLU A 246 19.01 -37.30 1.11
N HIS A 247 18.16 -37.15 0.11
CA HIS A 247 18.08 -35.92 -0.64
C HIS A 247 17.61 -34.85 0.35
N VAL A 248 18.56 -34.27 1.08
CA VAL A 248 18.40 -32.93 1.65
C VAL A 248 17.99 -32.08 0.46
N ALA A 249 16.72 -31.68 0.40
CA ALA A 249 16.24 -30.76 -0.61
C ALA A 249 17.15 -29.52 -0.53
N THR A 250 18.04 -29.37 -1.51
CA THR A 250 18.89 -28.19 -1.63
C THR A 250 17.95 -27.03 -1.90
N VAL A 251 17.59 -26.30 -0.85
CA VAL A 251 16.70 -25.14 -0.98
C VAL A 251 17.46 -24.11 -1.82
N ALA A 252 16.99 -23.87 -3.04
CA ALA A 252 17.67 -23.00 -3.98
C ALA A 252 17.65 -21.56 -3.45
N SER A 253 18.82 -20.98 -3.25
CA SER A 253 18.95 -19.56 -2.91
C SER A 253 18.48 -18.70 -4.08
N VAL A 254 17.81 -17.58 -3.77
CA VAL A 254 17.28 -16.64 -4.76
C VAL A 254 17.84 -15.25 -4.50
N GLU A 255 18.18 -14.56 -5.59
CA GLU A 255 18.55 -13.14 -5.59
C GLU A 255 17.31 -12.29 -5.86
N VAL A 256 17.08 -11.30 -5.01
CA VAL A 256 15.95 -10.39 -5.10
C VAL A 256 16.47 -8.98 -5.35
N LEU A 257 15.99 -8.37 -6.43
CA LEU A 257 16.14 -6.96 -6.70
C LEU A 257 14.77 -6.31 -6.48
N GLY A 258 14.66 -5.49 -5.45
CA GLY A 258 13.38 -4.92 -5.04
C GLY A 258 13.42 -3.41 -4.82
N VAL A 259 12.24 -2.85 -4.54
CA VAL A 259 12.07 -1.46 -4.12
C VAL A 259 11.39 -1.44 -2.76
N ILE A 260 11.98 -0.74 -1.79
CA ILE A 260 11.38 -0.59 -0.45
C ILE A 260 10.07 0.19 -0.55
N ARG A 261 9.02 -0.34 0.08
CA ARG A 261 7.69 0.27 0.14
C ARG A 261 7.11 0.19 1.55
N GLY A 262 6.21 1.11 1.86
CA GLY A 262 5.41 1.06 3.08
C GLY A 262 4.07 0.33 2.88
N SER A 263 3.28 0.31 3.95
CA SER A 263 1.89 -0.14 3.89
C SER A 263 1.05 0.70 2.93
N GLU A 264 0.13 0.03 2.23
CA GLU A 264 -0.86 0.67 1.39
C GLU A 264 -1.90 1.42 2.23
N LYS A 265 -2.44 2.51 1.68
CA LYS A 265 -3.56 3.25 2.28
C LYS A 265 -4.85 2.83 1.55
N PRO A 266 -5.70 1.98 2.15
CA PRO A 266 -6.91 1.52 1.51
C PRO A 266 -7.94 2.66 1.35
N SER A 267 -8.83 2.51 0.36
CA SER A 267 -10.01 3.35 0.21
C SER A 267 -11.08 2.96 1.22
N ILE A 268 -12.02 3.87 1.52
CA ILE A 268 -13.14 3.65 2.46
C ILE A 268 -14.07 2.50 2.07
N PHE A 269 -14.02 2.05 0.80
CA PHE A 269 -14.83 0.95 0.30
C PHE A 269 -14.11 -0.41 0.36
N VAL A 270 -12.82 -0.42 0.71
CA VAL A 270 -12.04 -1.66 0.82
C VAL A 270 -12.29 -2.25 2.21
N PRO A 271 -12.71 -3.53 2.31
CA PRO A 271 -12.87 -4.19 3.59
C PRO A 271 -11.56 -4.26 4.39
N ALA A 272 -11.66 -4.38 5.71
CA ALA A 272 -10.49 -4.61 6.56
C ALA A 272 -9.87 -5.99 6.28
N ASN A 273 -8.55 -6.10 6.42
CA ASN A 273 -7.88 -7.39 6.42
C ASN A 273 -8.32 -8.24 7.63
N ASP A 274 -8.44 -9.55 7.44
CA ASP A 274 -8.67 -10.53 8.49
C ASP A 274 -7.55 -11.60 8.46
N PRO A 275 -6.52 -11.45 9.30
CA PRO A 275 -5.42 -12.41 9.39
C PRO A 275 -5.87 -13.80 9.85
N ALA A 276 -6.96 -13.92 10.62
CA ALA A 276 -7.38 -15.20 11.19
C ALA A 276 -8.00 -16.13 10.13
N SER A 277 -8.67 -15.56 9.12
CA SER A 277 -9.20 -16.29 7.96
C SER A 277 -8.32 -16.18 6.71
N SER A 278 -7.09 -15.65 6.84
CA SER A 278 -6.17 -15.41 5.72
C SER A 278 -6.76 -14.54 4.60
N GLN A 279 -7.63 -13.60 4.94
CA GLN A 279 -8.26 -12.68 4.00
C GLN A 279 -7.53 -11.33 4.00
N TRP A 280 -6.88 -11.02 2.89
CA TRP A 280 -6.06 -9.81 2.73
C TRP A 280 -6.48 -9.04 1.49
N PHE A 281 -6.93 -7.80 1.66
CA PHE A 281 -7.42 -6.92 0.60
C PHE A 281 -6.41 -5.83 0.20
N TYR A 282 -5.60 -5.37 1.15
CA TYR A 282 -4.54 -4.37 0.93
C TYR A 282 -3.28 -4.78 1.68
N VAL A 283 -2.13 -4.24 1.25
CA VAL A 283 -0.84 -4.53 1.88
C VAL A 283 -0.72 -3.74 3.19
N ASP A 284 -0.82 -4.44 4.31
CA ASP A 284 -0.46 -3.94 5.65
C ASP A 284 0.81 -4.66 6.09
N THR A 285 1.95 -3.97 6.01
CA THR A 285 3.28 -4.57 6.20
C THR A 285 3.44 -5.14 7.60
N ALA A 286 2.96 -4.45 8.62
CA ALA A 286 3.08 -4.88 10.01
C ALA A 286 2.17 -6.07 10.31
N ALA A 287 0.93 -6.04 9.84
CA ALA A 287 -0.01 -7.15 10.04
C ALA A 287 0.43 -8.40 9.26
N ILE A 288 0.93 -8.24 8.03
CA ILE A 288 1.48 -9.33 7.22
C ILE A 288 2.70 -9.94 7.89
N ALA A 289 3.63 -9.11 8.38
CA ALA A 289 4.80 -9.59 9.10
C ALA A 289 4.39 -10.45 10.31
N HIS A 290 3.47 -9.95 11.13
CA HIS A 290 2.97 -10.69 12.29
C HIS A 290 2.28 -12.00 11.90
N ALA A 291 1.46 -12.01 10.84
CA ALA A 291 0.81 -13.21 10.34
C ALA A 291 1.81 -14.24 9.79
N SER A 292 2.93 -13.80 9.21
CA SER A 292 4.06 -14.65 8.80
C SER A 292 4.99 -15.03 9.97
N GLY A 293 4.66 -14.66 11.22
CA GLY A 293 5.47 -14.96 12.40
C GLY A 293 6.79 -14.17 12.47
N LEU A 294 6.82 -12.98 11.89
CA LEU A 294 7.95 -12.06 11.85
C LEU A 294 7.68 -10.79 12.69
N PRO A 295 8.73 -10.05 13.09
CA PRO A 295 8.58 -8.77 13.78
C PRO A 295 7.81 -7.73 12.96
N ALA A 296 7.02 -6.86 13.62
CA ALA A 296 6.18 -5.87 12.92
C ALA A 296 6.98 -4.79 12.15
N ASP A 297 8.27 -4.62 12.45
CA ASP A 297 9.22 -3.75 11.78
C ASP A 297 9.98 -4.44 10.64
N THR A 298 9.52 -5.63 10.21
CA THR A 298 10.10 -6.33 9.06
C THR A 298 10.00 -5.46 7.80
N LEU A 299 11.12 -5.34 7.08
CA LEU A 299 11.21 -4.59 5.83
C LEU A 299 10.31 -5.22 4.77
N TYR A 300 9.60 -4.38 4.02
CA TYR A 300 8.79 -4.79 2.89
C TYR A 300 9.35 -4.23 1.58
N THR A 301 9.50 -5.09 0.58
CA THR A 301 10.00 -4.74 -0.74
C THR A 301 9.06 -5.27 -1.84
N GLU A 302 8.91 -4.50 -2.91
CA GLU A 302 8.30 -4.97 -4.15
C GLU A 302 9.40 -5.52 -5.06
N ASP A 303 9.29 -6.76 -5.49
CA ASP A 303 10.19 -7.34 -6.48
C ASP A 303 10.03 -6.61 -7.81
N ILE A 304 11.17 -6.27 -8.43
CA ILE A 304 11.27 -5.60 -9.72
C ILE A 304 12.16 -6.39 -10.69
N ASN A 305 12.51 -7.64 -10.36
CA ASN A 305 13.37 -8.45 -11.20
C ASN A 305 12.65 -8.85 -12.51
N GLU A 306 13.09 -8.29 -13.63
CA GLU A 306 12.48 -8.55 -14.95
C GLU A 306 12.87 -9.91 -15.55
N ASN A 307 13.76 -10.66 -14.90
CA ASN A 307 14.23 -11.98 -15.36
C ASN A 307 13.19 -13.09 -15.16
N VAL A 308 12.02 -12.92 -15.76
CA VAL A 308 10.94 -13.91 -15.73
C VAL A 308 11.19 -14.96 -16.81
N ASN A 309 11.24 -16.23 -16.41
CA ASN A 309 11.35 -17.34 -17.35
C ASN A 309 10.07 -17.44 -18.21
N PRO A 310 10.13 -17.38 -19.55
CA PRO A 310 8.94 -17.48 -20.41
C PRO A 310 8.13 -18.77 -20.21
N SER A 311 8.77 -19.86 -19.80
CA SER A 311 8.09 -21.14 -19.51
C SER A 311 7.35 -21.15 -18.16
N ASN A 312 7.70 -20.25 -17.25
CA ASN A 312 7.01 -20.05 -15.98
C ASN A 312 6.85 -18.55 -15.70
N PRO A 313 5.85 -17.89 -16.33
CA PRO A 313 5.75 -16.44 -16.33
C PRO A 313 5.30 -15.84 -14.99
N TYR A 314 4.99 -16.66 -13.99
CA TYR A 314 4.47 -16.25 -12.69
C TYR A 314 5.49 -16.54 -11.57
N PRO A 315 5.54 -15.71 -10.51
CA PRO A 315 4.79 -14.46 -10.33
C PRO A 315 5.26 -13.36 -11.30
N VAL A 316 4.35 -12.46 -11.70
CA VAL A 316 4.71 -11.34 -12.57
C VAL A 316 4.99 -10.10 -11.73
N PRO A 317 6.25 -9.63 -11.64
CA PRO A 317 6.62 -8.47 -10.83
C PRO A 317 5.88 -7.19 -11.22
N LYS A 318 5.89 -6.20 -10.33
CA LYS A 318 5.39 -4.86 -10.65
C LYS A 318 6.45 -4.11 -11.44
N GLU A 319 6.02 -3.40 -12.48
CA GLU A 319 6.91 -2.50 -13.20
C GLU A 319 7.31 -1.32 -12.31
N VAL A 320 8.59 -0.94 -12.35
CA VAL A 320 9.14 0.16 -11.53
C VAL A 320 8.32 1.45 -11.66
N ASN A 321 7.94 1.80 -12.89
CA ASN A 321 7.13 3.01 -13.17
C ASN A 321 5.74 2.97 -12.52
N THR A 322 5.17 1.78 -12.32
CA THR A 322 3.86 1.63 -11.66
C THR A 322 3.96 1.91 -10.16
N LEU A 323 5.13 1.75 -9.54
CA LEU A 323 5.35 1.98 -8.11
C LEU A 323 5.26 3.46 -7.72
N ILE A 324 5.64 4.36 -8.65
CA ILE A 324 5.58 5.82 -8.43
C ILE A 324 4.31 6.46 -9.00
N ARG A 325 3.54 5.68 -9.77
CA ARG A 325 2.29 6.14 -10.37
C ARG A 325 1.23 6.40 -9.30
N SER A 326 0.52 7.50 -9.47
CA SER A 326 -0.66 7.89 -8.69
C SER A 326 -1.86 8.08 -9.62
N SER A 327 -3.07 8.14 -9.07
CA SER A 327 -4.31 8.23 -9.86
C SER A 327 -4.42 9.49 -10.72
N VAL A 328 -3.79 10.59 -10.30
CA VAL A 328 -3.77 11.87 -11.02
C VAL A 328 -2.33 12.28 -11.26
N MET A 329 -1.95 12.40 -12.53
CA MET A 329 -0.61 12.74 -13.00
C MET A 329 -0.44 14.24 -13.27
N PRO A 330 0.81 14.74 -13.36
CA PRO A 330 1.08 16.13 -13.75
C PRO A 330 0.43 16.55 -15.08
N GLN A 331 0.33 15.62 -16.03
CA GLN A 331 -0.35 15.88 -17.31
C GLN A 331 -1.86 16.07 -17.12
N ASP A 332 -2.50 15.31 -16.22
CA ASP A 332 -3.92 15.48 -15.92
C ASP A 332 -4.17 16.87 -15.31
N HIS A 333 -3.32 17.30 -14.37
CA HIS A 333 -3.38 18.66 -13.82
C HIS A 333 -3.17 19.74 -14.88
N LEU A 334 -2.31 19.52 -15.88
CA LEU A 334 -2.14 20.43 -17.00
C LEU A 334 -3.41 20.52 -17.86
N ASN A 335 -4.01 19.37 -18.18
CA ASN A 335 -5.27 19.31 -18.93
C ASN A 335 -6.38 20.06 -18.17
N TYR A 336 -6.52 19.83 -16.86
CA TYR A 336 -7.47 20.57 -16.03
C TYR A 336 -7.17 22.07 -15.99
N THR A 337 -5.90 22.47 -15.89
CA THR A 337 -5.50 23.88 -15.93
C THR A 337 -6.01 24.56 -17.19
N LEU A 338 -5.82 23.93 -18.36
CA LEU A 338 -6.32 24.45 -19.64
C LEU A 338 -7.84 24.56 -19.66
N THR A 339 -8.56 23.55 -19.16
CA THR A 339 -10.02 23.58 -19.05
C THR A 339 -10.51 24.75 -18.17
N TRP A 340 -9.92 24.93 -16.99
CA TRP A 340 -10.34 25.96 -16.04
C TRP A 340 -10.06 27.37 -16.54
N TYR A 341 -8.90 27.60 -17.17
CA TYR A 341 -8.61 28.89 -17.78
C TYR A 341 -9.46 29.18 -19.01
N SER A 342 -9.77 28.17 -19.83
CA SER A 342 -10.70 28.34 -20.96
C SER A 342 -12.11 28.71 -20.48
N LEU A 343 -12.60 28.05 -19.43
CA LEU A 343 -13.90 28.37 -18.83
C LEU A 343 -13.90 29.77 -18.21
N SER A 344 -12.83 30.14 -17.51
CA SER A 344 -12.67 31.48 -16.94
C SER A 344 -12.72 32.57 -18.02
N ALA A 345 -11.99 32.38 -19.13
CA ALA A 345 -11.98 33.30 -20.26
C ALA A 345 -13.37 33.42 -20.91
N ALA A 346 -14.04 32.30 -21.17
CA ALA A 346 -15.37 32.28 -21.78
C ALA A 346 -16.41 33.01 -20.91
N VAL A 347 -16.46 32.72 -19.61
CA VAL A 347 -17.42 33.37 -18.68
C VAL A 347 -17.13 34.87 -18.57
N THR A 348 -15.86 35.25 -18.43
CA THR A 348 -15.44 36.65 -18.37
C THR A 348 -15.80 37.40 -19.65
N PHE A 349 -15.60 36.78 -20.81
CA PHE A 349 -15.99 37.33 -22.10
C PHE A 349 -17.51 37.51 -22.23
N MET A 350 -18.30 36.52 -21.81
CA MET A 350 -19.77 36.62 -21.81
C MET A 350 -20.27 37.73 -20.88
N ALA A 351 -19.69 37.84 -19.68
CA ALA A 351 -19.99 38.92 -18.75
C ALA A 351 -19.68 40.29 -19.38
N PHE A 352 -18.51 40.43 -20.00
CA PHE A 352 -18.11 41.65 -20.69
C PHE A 352 -19.05 42.02 -21.85
N LYS A 353 -19.39 41.06 -22.73
CA LYS A 353 -20.32 41.28 -23.85
C LYS A 353 -21.71 41.72 -23.36
N ARG A 354 -22.22 41.09 -22.30
CA ARG A 354 -23.51 41.43 -21.68
C ARG A 354 -23.53 42.85 -21.13
N LEU A 355 -22.42 43.32 -20.54
CA LEU A 355 -22.30 44.70 -20.05
C LEU A 355 -22.18 45.73 -21.17
N ARG A 356 -21.53 45.39 -22.29
CA ARG A 356 -21.42 46.26 -23.47
C ARG A 356 -22.75 46.43 -24.22
N GLN A 357 -23.54 45.37 -24.39
CA GLN A 357 -24.82 45.44 -25.12
C GLN A 357 -25.82 46.42 -24.50
N LYS A 358 -25.73 46.68 -23.19
CA LYS A 358 -26.62 47.62 -22.49
C LYS A 358 -26.31 49.10 -22.79
N LYS A 359 -25.11 49.43 -23.31
CA LYS A 359 -24.75 50.80 -23.71
C LYS A 359 -25.23 51.18 -25.12
N SER A 360 -25.60 50.22 -25.96
CA SER A 360 -25.94 50.44 -27.40
C SER A 360 -27.45 50.58 -27.68
N ARG A 361 -28.32 50.41 -26.68
CA ARG A 361 -29.79 50.48 -26.81
C ARG A 361 -30.39 51.73 -26.14
N ARG A 362 -29.78 52.89 -26.31
CA ARG A 362 -30.34 54.17 -25.82
C ARG A 362 -30.43 55.18 -26.93
#